data_AF-A0A1V5C109-F1
#
_entry.id   AF-A0A1V5C109-F1
#
_cell.length_a   1.000
_cell.length_b   1.000
_cell.length_c   1.000
_cell.angle_alpha   90.00
_cell.angle_beta   90.00
_cell.angle_gamma   90.00
#
_symmetry.space_group_name_H-M   'P 1'
#
loop_
_entity.id
_entity.type
_entity.pdbx_description
1 polymer ?
#
loop_
_entity_poly.entity_id
_entity_poly.type
_entity_poly.pdbx_seq_one_letter_code
_entity_poly.pdbx_strand_id
1 'polypeptide(L)'
;MQANWKRYGLYLVRWQLSTPILAGVLLILASTDKIVATVVANLIGGLIFFWIDRFIFKSDYLAVQWEVKEFSTCVDCGRTARGYRIAQAKQYNKTKDANPEFRCEECSRRKAEELRSMGIEV
;
A
#
# COMPACT_ATOMS: atom_id res chain seq x y z
N MET A 1 4.55 -15.22 -11.49
CA MET A 1 4.98 -13.97 -10.82
C MET A 1 6.19 -13.42 -11.55
N GLN A 2 6.04 -12.36 -12.35
CA GLN A 2 7.19 -11.69 -12.96
C GLN A 2 7.71 -10.66 -11.96
N ALA A 3 8.87 -10.92 -11.35
CA ALA A 3 9.49 -9.95 -10.45
C ALA A 3 9.87 -8.70 -11.24
N ASN A 4 9.36 -7.54 -10.82
CA ASN A 4 9.73 -6.27 -11.44
C ASN A 4 11.15 -5.90 -10.97
N TRP A 5 12.15 -6.21 -11.79
CA TRP A 5 13.57 -6.01 -11.50
C TRP A 5 13.93 -4.59 -11.07
N LYS A 6 13.21 -3.56 -11.55
CA LYS A 6 13.42 -2.17 -11.11
C LYS A 6 13.05 -1.98 -9.63
N ARG A 7 11.94 -2.59 -9.20
CA ARG A 7 11.49 -2.57 -7.80
C ARG A 7 12.43 -3.39 -6.91
N TYR A 8 12.91 -4.52 -7.42
CA TYR A 8 13.89 -5.34 -6.71
C TYR A 8 15.23 -4.59 -6.55
N GLY A 9 15.70 -3.88 -7.58
CA GLY A 9 16.89 -3.03 -7.50
C GLY A 9 16.75 -1.92 -6.46
N LEU A 10 15.63 -1.20 -6.45
CA LEU A 10 15.36 -0.17 -5.44
C LEU A 10 15.34 -0.75 -4.01
N TYR A 11 14.73 -1.94 -3.85
CA TYR A 11 14.72 -2.67 -2.59
C TYR A 11 16.13 -3.03 -2.12
N LEU A 12 17.02 -3.47 -3.02
CA LEU A 12 18.41 -3.79 -2.71
C LEU A 12 19.24 -2.55 -2.34
N VAL A 13 19.07 -1.44 -3.07
CA VAL A 13 19.77 -0.17 -2.73
C VAL A 13 19.33 0.35 -1.36
N ARG A 14 18.02 0.32 -1.08
CA ARG A 14 17.47 0.64 0.24
C ARG A 14 18.07 -0.26 1.33
N TRP A 15 18.27 -1.54 1.03
CA TRP A 15 18.89 -2.48 1.97
C TRP A 15 20.34 -2.10 2.28
N GLN A 16 21.14 -1.69 1.29
CA GLN A 16 22.51 -1.22 1.52
C GLN A 16 22.59 0.04 2.40
N LEU A 17 21.59 0.93 2.32
CA LEU A 17 21.54 2.14 3.16
C LEU A 17 21.37 1.84 4.66
N SER A 18 20.95 0.61 5.03
CA SER A 18 20.86 0.17 6.43
C SER A 18 22.21 -0.15 7.06
N THR A 19 23.19 -0.55 6.25
CA THR A 19 24.51 -0.97 6.73
C THR A 19 25.31 0.18 7.38
N PRO A 20 25.36 1.40 6.83
CA PRO A 20 26.00 2.54 7.49
C PRO A 20 25.40 2.90 8.85
N ILE A 21 24.08 2.79 8.98
CA ILE A 21 23.38 3.11 10.23
C ILE A 21 23.72 2.06 11.30
N LEU A 22 23.64 0.77 10.96
CA LEU A 22 24.06 -0.31 11.86
C LEU A 22 25.53 -0.16 12.27
N ALA A 23 26.41 0.08 11.30
CA ALA A 23 27.85 0.27 11.55
C ALA A 23 28.11 1.46 12.48
N GLY A 24 27.43 2.60 12.27
CA GLY A 24 27.55 3.77 13.12
C GLY A 24 27.13 3.50 14.56
N VAL A 25 25.99 2.82 14.77
CA VAL A 25 25.53 2.46 16.12
C VAL A 25 26.49 1.48 16.79
N LEU A 26 26.97 0.46 16.06
CA LEU A 26 27.91 -0.53 16.61
C LEU A 26 29.27 0.09 16.95
N LEU A 27 29.74 1.10 16.20
CA LEU A 27 30.98 1.82 16.52
C LEU A 27 30.83 2.67 17.79
N ILE A 28 29.67 3.32 17.98
CA ILE A 28 29.40 4.11 19.20
C ILE A 28 29.23 3.19 20.42
N LEU A 29 28.62 2.02 20.24
CA LEU A 29 28.41 1.02 21.30
C LEU A 29 29.51 -0.05 21.33
N ALA A 30 30.71 0.23 20.81
CA ALA A 30 31.78 -0.76 20.67
C ALA A 30 32.27 -1.36 22.02
N SER A 31 32.08 -0.63 23.13
CA SER A 31 32.40 -1.09 24.49
C SER A 31 31.29 -1.88 25.17
N THR A 32 30.12 -2.00 24.53
CA THR A 32 28.94 -2.69 25.07
C THR A 32 28.92 -4.14 24.56
N ASP A 33 28.20 -5.02 25.26
CA ASP A 33 27.96 -6.39 24.80
C ASP A 33 27.42 -6.40 23.35
N LYS A 34 27.97 -7.30 22.53
CA LYS A 34 27.70 -7.36 21.08
C LYS A 34 26.22 -7.61 20.79
N ILE A 35 25.54 -8.41 21.61
CA ILE A 35 24.12 -8.72 21.45
C ILE A 35 23.32 -7.46 21.75
N VAL A 36 23.61 -6.78 22.86
CA VAL A 36 22.93 -5.53 23.24
C VAL A 36 23.14 -4.44 22.19
N ALA A 37 24.37 -4.23 21.73
CA ALA A 37 24.68 -3.26 20.69
C ALA A 37 23.94 -3.55 19.37
N THR A 38 23.82 -4.83 19.00
CA THR A 38 23.08 -5.26 17.81
C THR A 38 21.58 -5.05 17.95
N VAL A 39 21.00 -5.35 19.12
CA VAL A 39 19.56 -5.10 19.39
C VAL A 39 19.26 -3.61 19.28
N VAL A 40 20.10 -2.75 19.88
CA VAL A 40 19.95 -1.30 19.82
C VAL A 40 20.11 -0.78 18.38
N ALA A 41 21.09 -1.27 17.64
CA ALA A 41 21.30 -0.91 16.24
C ALA A 41 20.10 -1.27 15.35
N ASN A 42 19.50 -2.44 15.56
CA ASN A 42 18.29 -2.85 14.84
C ASN A 42 17.07 -2.01 15.24
N LEU A 43 16.92 -1.63 16.51
CA LEU A 43 15.83 -0.78 16.96
C LEU A 43 15.92 0.63 16.36
N ILE A 44 17.10 1.26 16.43
CA ILE A 44 17.35 2.58 15.84
C ILE A 44 17.17 2.53 14.32
N GLY A 45 17.75 1.51 13.67
CA GLY A 45 17.56 1.28 12.24
C GLY A 45 16.08 1.16 11.90
N GLY A 46 15.32 0.33 12.61
CA GLY A 46 13.88 0.15 12.39
C GLY A 46 13.08 1.44 12.53
N LEU A 47 13.38 2.26 13.55
CA LEU A 47 12.71 3.55 13.76
C LEU A 47 12.98 4.53 12.62
N ILE A 48 14.20 4.61 12.12
CA ILE A 48 14.57 5.52 11.01
C ILE A 48 14.01 4.99 9.68
N PHE A 49 14.24 3.70 9.38
CA PHE A 49 13.82 3.09 8.12
C PHE A 49 12.30 3.03 7.96
N PHE A 50 11.53 2.91 9.05
CA PHE A 50 10.07 2.98 8.96
C PHE A 50 9.60 4.26 8.27
N TRP A 51 10.18 5.42 8.60
CA TRP A 51 9.81 6.69 7.99
C TRP A 51 10.32 6.83 6.56
N ILE A 52 11.54 6.37 6.29
CA ILE A 52 12.14 6.39 4.95
C ILE A 52 11.35 5.49 4.00
N ASP A 53 11.06 4.27 4.42
CA ASP A 53 10.28 3.30 3.63
C ASP A 53 8.86 3.84 3.40
N ARG A 54 8.24 4.43 4.43
CA ARG A 54 6.95 5.12 4.28
C ARG A 54 7.00 6.29 3.29
N PHE A 55 8.13 6.97 3.15
CA PHE A 55 8.29 8.07 2.21
C PHE A 55 8.54 7.57 0.78
N ILE A 56 9.43 6.59 0.61
CA ILE A 56 9.79 6.03 -0.71
C ILE A 56 8.63 5.22 -1.30
N PHE A 57 7.93 4.43 -0.48
CA PHE A 57 6.83 3.57 -0.93
C PHE A 57 5.46 4.22 -0.84
N LYS A 58 5.36 5.49 -0.44
CA LYS A 58 4.07 6.23 -0.37
C LYS A 58 3.34 6.31 -1.71
N SER A 59 3.99 6.00 -2.83
CA SER A 59 3.47 6.20 -4.19
C SER A 59 2.62 5.06 -4.77
N ASP A 60 2.69 3.83 -4.24
CA ASP A 60 1.95 2.68 -4.84
C ASP A 60 0.79 2.17 -3.96
N TYR A 61 0.56 2.79 -2.79
CA TYR A 61 -0.40 2.31 -1.79
C TYR A 61 -1.85 2.80 -1.96
N LEU A 62 -2.16 3.55 -3.03
CA LEU A 62 -3.54 3.63 -3.51
C LEU A 62 -3.86 2.37 -4.32
N ALA A 63 -3.58 1.20 -3.72
CA ALA A 63 -4.20 -0.04 -4.13
C ALA A 63 -5.70 0.23 -4.08
N VAL A 64 -6.34 0.05 -5.22
CA VAL A 64 -7.75 0.34 -5.41
C VAL A 64 -8.53 -0.34 -4.29
N GLN A 65 -9.11 0.46 -3.41
CA GLN A 65 -9.81 -0.08 -2.24
C GLN A 65 -11.19 -0.51 -2.69
N TRP A 66 -11.40 -1.81 -2.72
CA TRP A 66 -12.68 -2.43 -3.01
C TRP A 66 -13.42 -2.74 -1.72
N GLU A 67 -14.63 -2.21 -1.59
CA GLU A 67 -15.60 -2.62 -0.59
C GLU A 67 -16.53 -3.65 -1.19
N VAL A 68 -16.73 -4.76 -0.48
CA VAL A 68 -17.60 -5.86 -0.92
C VAL A 68 -18.65 -6.15 0.15
N LYS A 69 -19.91 -6.25 -0.23
CA LYS A 69 -21.04 -6.55 0.65
C LYS A 69 -21.80 -7.76 0.12
N GLU A 70 -22.14 -8.72 0.99
CA GLU A 70 -22.79 -9.98 0.55
C GLU A 70 -24.18 -9.76 -0.06
N PHE A 71 -24.98 -8.87 0.52
CA PHE A 71 -26.31 -8.52 0.02
C PHE A 71 -26.43 -7.00 -0.08
N SER A 72 -26.50 -6.51 -1.32
CA SER A 72 -26.77 -5.12 -1.62
C SER A 72 -27.64 -5.01 -2.87
N THR A 73 -28.47 -3.97 -2.92
CA THR A 73 -29.23 -3.62 -4.12
C THR A 73 -28.32 -2.82 -5.05
N CYS A 74 -28.10 -3.32 -6.26
CA CYS A 74 -27.32 -2.61 -7.26
C CYS A 74 -27.98 -1.28 -7.64
N VAL A 75 -27.24 -0.18 -7.61
CA VAL A 75 -27.76 1.15 -7.98
C VAL A 75 -28.11 1.29 -9.47
N ASP A 76 -27.48 0.49 -10.34
CA ASP A 76 -27.66 0.60 -11.79
C ASP A 76 -28.76 -0.34 -12.31
N CYS A 77 -28.87 -1.56 -11.77
CA CYS A 77 -29.79 -2.59 -12.27
C CYS A 77 -30.87 -3.04 -11.27
N GLY A 78 -30.82 -2.55 -10.03
CA GLY A 78 -31.81 -2.87 -8.99
C GLY A 78 -31.79 -4.30 -8.44
N ARG A 79 -30.95 -5.20 -8.97
CA ARG A 79 -30.84 -6.59 -8.49
C ARG A 79 -30.18 -6.65 -7.12
N THR A 80 -30.72 -7.46 -6.22
CA THR A 80 -30.08 -7.83 -4.96
C THR A 80 -29.05 -8.93 -5.21
N ALA A 81 -27.78 -8.60 -5.01
CA ALA A 81 -26.66 -9.52 -5.21
C ALA A 81 -25.47 -9.08 -4.34
N ARG A 82 -24.34 -9.79 -4.48
CA ARG A 82 -23.06 -9.34 -3.93
C ARG A 82 -22.69 -7.98 -4.54
N GLY A 83 -22.54 -6.99 -3.68
CA GLY A 83 -22.22 -5.61 -4.00
C GLY A 83 -20.73 -5.37 -4.01
N TYR A 84 -20.28 -4.66 -5.03
CA TYR A 84 -18.91 -4.21 -5.20
C TYR A 84 -18.90 -2.70 -5.34
N ARG A 85 -17.94 -2.06 -4.69
CA ARG A 85 -17.74 -0.62 -4.73
C ARG A 85 -16.26 -0.29 -4.71
N ILE A 86 -15.84 0.58 -5.61
CA ILE A 86 -14.52 1.22 -5.56
C ILE A 86 -14.64 2.37 -4.56
N ALA A 87 -14.05 2.23 -3.38
CA ALA A 87 -14.03 3.26 -2.35
C ALA A 87 -12.92 4.29 -2.59
N GLN A 88 -11.76 3.83 -3.06
CA GLN A 88 -10.61 4.68 -3.33
C GLN A 88 -9.77 4.15 -4.51
N ALA A 89 -9.25 5.05 -5.32
CA ALA A 89 -8.24 4.84 -6.35
C ALA A 89 -7.34 6.08 -6.43
N LYS A 90 -6.28 6.04 -7.24
CA LYS A 90 -5.22 7.09 -7.26
C LYS A 90 -5.75 8.51 -7.45
N GLN A 91 -6.75 8.66 -8.33
CA GLN A 91 -7.39 9.94 -8.66
C GLN A 91 -8.89 9.94 -8.32
N TYR A 92 -9.33 9.02 -7.46
CA TYR A 92 -10.74 8.83 -7.13
C TYR A 92 -10.90 8.51 -5.65
N ASN A 93 -11.59 9.34 -4.88
CA ASN A 93 -11.80 9.07 -3.45
C ASN A 93 -13.26 9.27 -3.06
N LYS A 94 -13.94 8.15 -2.79
CA LYS A 94 -15.31 8.10 -2.27
C LYS A 94 -15.39 7.44 -0.89
N THR A 95 -14.28 7.29 -0.17
CA THR A 95 -14.26 6.66 1.18
C THR A 95 -15.20 7.33 2.19
N LYS A 96 -15.44 8.65 2.05
CA LYS A 96 -16.31 9.44 2.94
C LYS A 96 -17.71 9.72 2.37
N ASP A 97 -18.12 9.01 1.32
CA ASP A 97 -19.43 9.23 0.70
C ASP A 97 -20.55 8.85 1.68
N ALA A 98 -21.50 9.76 1.90
CA ALA A 98 -22.62 9.57 2.82
C ALA A 98 -23.62 8.52 2.31
N ASN A 99 -23.67 8.31 0.99
CA ASN A 99 -24.54 7.34 0.33
C ASN A 99 -23.69 6.36 -0.51
N PRO A 100 -23.18 5.27 0.09
CA PRO A 100 -22.31 4.35 -0.61
C PRO A 100 -23.05 3.57 -1.71
N GLU A 101 -22.64 3.79 -2.96
CA GLU A 101 -23.19 3.13 -4.14
C GLU A 101 -22.55 1.74 -4.35
N PHE A 102 -23.29 0.68 -4.05
CA PHE A 102 -22.89 -0.69 -4.38
C PHE A 102 -23.46 -1.11 -5.73
N ARG A 103 -22.66 -1.84 -6.50
CA ARG A 103 -23.03 -2.38 -7.82
C ARG A 103 -22.88 -3.88 -7.84
N CYS A 104 -23.70 -4.60 -8.61
CA CYS A 104 -23.44 -6.02 -8.87
C CYS A 104 -22.12 -6.18 -9.66
N GLU A 105 -21.61 -7.40 -9.77
CA GLU A 105 -20.33 -7.68 -10.43
C GLU A 105 -20.26 -7.14 -11.87
N GLU A 106 -21.31 -7.33 -12.68
CA GLU A 106 -21.38 -6.86 -14.07
C GLU A 106 -21.36 -5.33 -14.16
N CYS A 107 -22.20 -4.64 -13.39
CA CYS A 107 -22.27 -3.17 -13.36
C CYS A 107 -20.98 -2.56 -12.78
N SER A 108 -20.37 -3.23 -11.80
CA SER A 108 -19.10 -2.83 -11.21
C SER A 108 -17.95 -2.92 -12.21
N ARG A 109 -17.89 -3.99 -13.03
CA ARG A 109 -16.90 -4.12 -14.09
C ARG A 109 -17.02 -3.02 -15.14
N ARG A 110 -18.25 -2.75 -15.62
CA ARG A 110 -18.52 -1.62 -16.52
C ARG A 110 -18.05 -0.30 -15.92
N LYS A 111 -18.34 -0.08 -14.63
CA LYS A 111 -17.90 1.14 -13.95
C LYS A 111 -16.38 1.26 -13.87
N ALA A 112 -15.68 0.17 -13.63
CA ALA A 112 -14.22 0.15 -13.64
C ALA A 112 -13.65 0.47 -15.04
N GLU A 113 -14.25 -0.06 -16.11
CA GLU A 113 -13.87 0.24 -17.50
C GLU A 113 -14.10 1.72 -17.85
N GLU A 114 -15.22 2.32 -17.42
CA GLU A 114 -15.47 3.76 -17.53
C GLU A 114 -14.41 4.60 -16.81
N LEU A 115 -14.06 4.23 -15.58
CA LEU A 115 -13.04 4.95 -14.82
C LEU A 115 -11.66 4.85 -15.50
N ARG A 116 -11.32 3.68 -16.06
CA ARG A 116 -10.09 3.50 -16.85
C ARG A 116 -10.09 4.34 -18.13
N SER A 117 -11.23 4.46 -18.83
CA SER A 117 -11.31 5.31 -20.03
C SER A 117 -11.19 6.79 -19.71
N MET A 118 -11.55 7.21 -18.49
CA MET A 118 -11.30 8.54 -17.94
C MET A 118 -9.86 8.75 -17.43
N GLY A 119 -8.99 7.75 -17.57
CA GLY A 119 -7.59 7.81 -17.14
C GLY A 119 -7.36 7.52 -15.64
N ILE A 120 -8.40 7.07 -14.92
CA ILE A 120 -8.28 6.71 -13.51
C ILE A 120 -7.79 5.26 -13.40
N GLU A 121 -6.67 5.05 -12.70
CA GLU A 121 -6.11 3.73 -12.43
C GLU A 121 -6.98 2.99 -11.38
N VAL A 122 -7.85 2.07 -11.84
CA VAL A 122 -8.71 1.17 -11.03
C VAL A 122 -8.54 -0.32 -11.36
#